data_AF-A0A3M1M988-F1
#
_entry.id   AF-A0A3M1M988-F1
#
_cell.length_a   1.000
_cell.length_b   1.000
_cell.length_c   1.000
_cell.angle_alpha   90.00
_cell.angle_beta   90.00
_cell.angle_gamma   90.00
#
_symmetry.space_group_name_H-M   'P 1'
#
loop_
_entity.id
_entity.type
_entity.pdbx_description
1 polymer ?
#
loop_
_entity_poly.entity_id
_entity_poly.type
_entity_poly.pdbx_seq_one_letter_code
_entity_poly.pdbx_strand_id
1 'polypeptide(L)'
;MRLGAACVLFALLSACSSETQLGTIEPPKTRIETYSVEIRGAPEGDFTDIAKEALQVYRLKEAGVASRAFLLRRAEGDIPTLVRLLRSRGYFEGTASAALMPQAKDRAPEIVFTVTPGPRY
;
A
#
# COMPACT_ATOMS: atom_id res chain seq x y z
N MET A 1 61.53 33.44 -10.97
CA MET A 1 60.47 32.88 -10.09
C MET A 1 59.26 32.59 -10.98
N ARG A 2 58.64 31.42 -11.09
CA ARG A 2 58.89 30.02 -10.71
C ARG A 2 58.12 29.19 -11.77
N LEU A 3 58.75 28.18 -12.35
CA LEU A 3 58.08 27.08 -13.07
C LEU A 3 57.15 26.35 -12.10
N GLY A 4 55.88 26.18 -12.47
CA GLY A 4 54.94 25.29 -11.79
C GLY A 4 54.86 23.96 -12.54
N ALA A 5 55.72 23.04 -12.16
CA ALA A 5 55.74 21.67 -12.62
C ALA A 5 54.88 20.78 -11.70
N ALA A 6 54.47 19.62 -12.27
CA ALA A 6 54.10 18.39 -11.58
C ALA A 6 52.71 18.39 -10.90
N CYS A 7 52.00 17.28 -10.77
CA CYS A 7 52.12 15.93 -11.30
C CYS A 7 50.77 15.26 -11.00
N VAL A 8 50.34 14.41 -11.92
CA VAL A 8 49.51 13.22 -11.71
C VAL A 8 49.45 12.75 -10.24
N LEU A 9 48.26 12.69 -9.64
CA LEU A 9 47.99 11.80 -8.50
C LEU A 9 46.49 11.42 -8.42
N PHE A 10 46.23 10.12 -8.70
CA PHE A 10 45.15 9.25 -8.17
C PHE A 10 43.69 9.63 -8.53
N ALA A 11 42.94 9.02 -9.46
CA ALA A 11 42.90 7.64 -9.95
C ALA A 11 43.02 6.60 -8.83
N LEU A 12 41.93 6.38 -8.08
CA LEU A 12 41.56 5.24 -7.22
C LEU A 12 40.39 5.74 -6.34
N LEU A 13 39.13 5.51 -6.67
CA LEU A 13 38.38 4.34 -6.22
C LEU A 13 37.12 4.19 -7.09
N SER A 14 37.32 3.65 -8.31
CA SER A 14 36.30 2.81 -8.93
C SER A 14 36.30 1.47 -8.17
N ALA A 15 35.91 1.51 -6.89
CA ALA A 15 35.73 0.34 -6.07
C ALA A 15 34.40 -0.29 -6.49
N CYS A 16 34.52 -1.41 -7.17
CA CYS A 16 33.44 -2.26 -7.66
C CYS A 16 32.29 -2.36 -6.64
N SER A 17 31.15 -1.72 -6.91
CA SER A 17 29.90 -2.36 -6.52
C SER A 17 29.67 -3.44 -7.57
N SER A 18 30.26 -4.62 -7.33
CA SER A 18 29.97 -5.82 -8.10
C SER A 18 28.44 -5.94 -8.13
N GLU A 19 27.86 -5.75 -9.32
CA GLU A 19 26.46 -5.99 -9.59
C GLU A 19 26.14 -7.37 -9.03
N THR A 20 25.50 -7.39 -7.87
CA THR A 20 24.84 -8.59 -7.39
C THR A 20 23.70 -8.77 -8.38
N GLN A 21 23.91 -9.63 -9.36
CA GLN A 21 22.88 -10.09 -10.27
C GLN A 21 21.88 -10.87 -9.39
N LEU A 22 20.96 -10.11 -8.79
CA LEU A 22 19.84 -10.62 -8.04
C LEU A 22 19.11 -11.56 -9.00
N GLY A 23 19.20 -12.86 -8.73
CA GLY A 23 18.48 -13.86 -9.49
C GLY A 23 17.02 -13.44 -9.64
N THR A 24 16.45 -13.64 -10.82
CA THR A 24 15.05 -13.32 -11.07
C THR A 24 14.18 -14.10 -10.09
N ILE A 25 13.62 -13.40 -9.10
CA ILE A 25 12.71 -14.02 -8.13
C ILE A 25 11.40 -14.26 -8.87
N GLU A 26 11.12 -15.52 -9.19
CA GLU A 26 9.83 -15.90 -9.75
C GLU A 26 8.72 -15.55 -8.74
N PRO A 27 7.61 -14.94 -9.18
CA PRO A 27 6.51 -14.62 -8.29
C PRO A 27 5.94 -15.88 -7.60
N PRO A 28 5.44 -15.77 -6.37
CA PRO A 28 4.87 -16.93 -5.69
C PRO A 28 3.62 -17.43 -6.42
N LYS A 29 3.40 -18.75 -6.42
CA LYS A 29 2.19 -19.37 -7.00
C LYS A 29 0.87 -18.85 -6.40
N THR A 30 0.94 -18.29 -5.18
CA THR A 30 -0.21 -17.70 -4.48
C THR A 30 -0.50 -16.25 -4.86
N ARG A 31 0.27 -15.67 -5.79
CA ARG A 31 0.10 -14.28 -6.19
C ARG A 31 -1.31 -14.03 -6.72
N ILE A 32 -1.87 -12.91 -6.29
CA ILE A 32 -3.15 -12.39 -6.76
C ILE A 32 -2.86 -11.16 -7.61
N GLU A 33 -3.20 -11.23 -8.89
CA GLU A 33 -3.04 -10.10 -9.81
C GLU A 33 -4.20 -9.10 -9.69
N THR A 34 -5.42 -9.58 -9.42
CA THR A 34 -6.62 -8.74 -9.33
C THR A 34 -7.45 -9.06 -8.10
N TYR A 35 -8.02 -8.02 -7.50
CA TYR A 35 -8.95 -8.09 -6.38
C TYR A 35 -9.95 -6.94 -6.44
N SER A 36 -11.11 -7.10 -5.79
CA SER A 36 -12.06 -6.00 -5.58
C SER A 36 -11.97 -5.47 -4.16
N VAL A 37 -12.41 -4.22 -3.99
CA VAL A 37 -12.49 -3.56 -2.69
C VAL A 37 -13.82 -2.81 -2.61
N GLU A 38 -14.50 -2.93 -1.49
CA GLU A 38 -15.74 -2.24 -1.17
C GLU A 38 -15.60 -1.50 0.16
N ILE A 39 -16.21 -0.33 0.29
CA ILE A 39 -16.33 0.41 1.56
C ILE A 39 -17.83 0.53 1.88
N ARG A 40 -18.26 -0.04 3.01
CA ARG A 40 -19.65 -0.02 3.49
C ARG A 40 -19.78 0.87 4.72
N GLY A 41 -20.94 1.51 4.87
CA GLY A 41 -21.25 2.36 6.03
C GLY A 41 -20.49 3.69 6.06
N ALA A 42 -19.88 4.09 4.94
CA ALA A 42 -19.28 5.41 4.80
C ALA A 42 -20.33 6.52 5.03
N PRO A 43 -19.96 7.62 5.70
CA PRO A 43 -20.82 8.80 5.77
C PRO A 43 -20.98 9.42 4.38
N GLU A 44 -22.02 10.25 4.22
CA GLU A 44 -22.31 10.95 2.96
C GLU A 44 -21.18 11.89 2.51
N GLY A 45 -21.27 12.35 1.26
CA GLY A 45 -20.32 13.26 0.65
C GLY A 45 -19.10 12.54 0.04
N ASP A 46 -17.94 13.17 0.15
CA ASP A 46 -16.69 12.77 -0.52
C ASP A 46 -15.85 11.74 0.25
N PHE A 47 -16.38 11.17 1.34
CA PHE A 47 -15.63 10.27 2.21
C PHE A 47 -15.05 9.08 1.46
N THR A 48 -15.90 8.42 0.66
CA THR A 48 -15.52 7.21 -0.08
C THR A 48 -14.44 7.50 -1.11
N ASP A 49 -14.47 8.65 -1.76
CA ASP A 49 -13.52 8.99 -2.80
C ASP A 49 -12.16 9.36 -2.20
N ILE A 50 -12.15 10.16 -1.13
CA ILE A 50 -10.91 10.45 -0.37
C ILE A 50 -10.33 9.17 0.25
N ALA A 51 -11.17 8.25 0.73
CA ALA A 51 -10.69 6.96 1.22
C ALA A 51 -10.04 6.15 0.08
N LYS A 52 -10.63 6.08 -1.11
CA LYS A 52 -10.02 5.38 -2.26
C LYS A 52 -8.66 5.95 -2.64
N GLU A 53 -8.48 7.26 -2.54
CA GLU A 53 -7.19 7.90 -2.81
C GLU A 53 -6.15 7.64 -1.71
N ALA A 54 -6.57 7.59 -0.46
CA ALA A 54 -5.68 7.48 0.69
C ALA A 54 -5.22 6.04 0.96
N LEU A 55 -6.10 5.06 0.81
CA LEU A 55 -5.86 3.69 1.27
C LEU A 55 -4.89 2.94 0.35
N GLN A 56 -3.93 2.26 0.95
CA GLN A 56 -2.89 1.51 0.26
C GLN A 56 -3.48 0.39 -0.60
N VAL A 57 -4.56 -0.24 -0.16
CA VAL A 57 -5.28 -1.30 -0.88
C VAL A 57 -5.80 -0.85 -2.24
N TYR A 58 -6.14 0.42 -2.42
CA TYR A 58 -6.53 0.98 -3.72
C TYR A 58 -5.31 1.42 -4.53
N ARG A 59 -4.37 2.12 -3.89
CA ARG A 59 -3.15 2.63 -4.54
C ARG A 59 -2.25 1.55 -5.12
N LEU A 60 -2.21 0.37 -4.50
CA LEU A 60 -1.36 -0.76 -4.93
C LEU A 60 -2.12 -1.85 -5.70
N LYS A 61 -3.32 -1.54 -6.19
CA LYS A 61 -4.17 -2.51 -6.86
C LYS A 61 -3.50 -3.14 -8.09
N GLU A 62 -2.83 -2.32 -8.91
CA GLU A 62 -2.16 -2.77 -10.14
C GLU A 62 -0.90 -3.62 -9.88
N ALA A 63 -0.25 -3.45 -8.72
CA ALA A 63 0.91 -4.26 -8.35
C ALA A 63 0.53 -5.69 -7.91
N GLY A 64 -0.75 -5.91 -7.63
CA GLY A 64 -1.25 -7.14 -7.03
C GLY A 64 -0.74 -7.34 -5.60
N VAL A 65 -0.73 -8.60 -5.18
CA VAL A 65 -0.32 -9.00 -3.83
C VAL A 65 0.14 -10.45 -3.78
N ALA A 66 1.13 -10.74 -2.93
CA ALA A 66 1.78 -12.05 -2.87
C ALA A 66 0.84 -13.21 -2.48
N SER A 67 -0.20 -12.93 -1.70
CA SER A 67 -1.21 -13.92 -1.30
C SER A 67 -2.46 -13.25 -0.70
N ARG A 68 -3.49 -14.06 -0.45
CA ARG A 68 -4.71 -13.66 0.28
C ARG A 68 -4.40 -13.08 1.67
N ALA A 69 -3.45 -13.69 2.39
CA ALA A 69 -3.06 -13.22 3.73
C ALA A 69 -2.38 -11.85 3.68
N PHE A 70 -1.53 -11.62 2.67
CA PHE A 70 -0.93 -10.30 2.45
C PHE A 70 -1.97 -9.25 2.05
N LEU A 71 -3.01 -9.63 1.29
CA LEU A 71 -4.10 -8.73 0.94
C LEU A 71 -4.88 -8.28 2.18
N LEU A 72 -5.25 -9.24 3.05
CA LEU A 72 -5.93 -8.95 4.30
C LEU A 72 -5.06 -8.05 5.20
N ARG A 73 -3.77 -8.38 5.36
CA ARG A 73 -2.85 -7.58 6.17
C ARG A 73 -2.67 -6.15 5.66
N ARG A 74 -2.65 -5.97 4.33
CA ARG A 74 -2.65 -4.64 3.70
C ARG A 74 -3.92 -3.87 4.06
N ALA A 75 -5.08 -4.51 3.95
CA ALA A 75 -6.36 -3.90 4.30
C ALA A 75 -6.46 -3.57 5.81
N GLU A 76 -5.98 -4.44 6.69
CA GLU A 76 -5.91 -4.16 8.12
C GLU A 76 -5.01 -2.94 8.42
N GLY A 77 -3.89 -2.80 7.70
CA GLY A 77 -3.01 -1.63 7.79
C GLY A 77 -3.67 -0.30 7.40
N ASP A 78 -4.76 -0.34 6.64
CA ASP A 78 -5.52 0.82 6.19
C ASP A 78 -6.59 1.29 7.20
N ILE A 79 -6.93 0.46 8.21
CA ILE A 79 -7.95 0.78 9.23
C ILE A 79 -7.66 2.09 9.98
N PRO A 80 -6.43 2.37 10.48
CA PRO A 80 -6.14 3.62 11.17
C PRO A 80 -6.33 4.87 10.29
N THR A 81 -6.15 4.74 8.97
CA THR A 81 -6.39 5.84 8.02
C THR A 81 -7.88 6.12 7.89
N LEU A 82 -8.73 5.09 7.77
CA LEU A 82 -10.19 5.27 7.78
C LEU A 82 -10.69 5.92 9.07
N VAL A 83 -10.19 5.48 10.23
CA VAL A 83 -10.55 6.08 11.53
C VAL A 83 -10.13 7.56 11.57
N ARG A 84 -8.93 7.91 11.09
CA ARG A 84 -8.51 9.33 11.02
C ARG A 84 -9.40 10.16 10.09
N LEU A 85 -9.81 9.62 8.94
CA LEU A 85 -10.72 10.27 7.99
C LEU A 85 -12.13 10.49 8.56
N LEU A 86 -12.60 9.59 9.42
CA LEU A 86 -13.84 9.77 10.18
C LEU A 86 -13.69 10.92 11.17
N ARG A 87 -12.64 10.89 11.99
CA ARG A 87 -12.38 11.92 13.01
C ARG A 87 -12.23 13.31 12.40
N SER A 88 -11.59 13.43 11.23
CA SER A 88 -11.45 14.72 10.53
C SER A 88 -12.78 15.31 10.04
N ARG A 89 -13.87 14.53 10.04
CA ARG A 89 -15.22 14.96 9.67
C ARG A 89 -16.17 15.14 10.87
N GLY A 90 -15.64 15.05 12.10
CA GLY A 90 -16.39 15.20 13.36
C GLY A 90 -16.89 13.88 13.95
N TYR A 91 -16.55 12.73 13.34
CA TYR A 91 -16.92 11.40 13.83
C TYR A 91 -15.85 10.86 14.79
N PHE A 92 -15.79 11.41 16.00
CA PHE A 92 -14.70 11.12 16.94
C PHE A 92 -14.69 9.70 17.50
N GLU A 93 -15.86 9.06 17.54
CA GLU A 93 -16.08 7.69 18.00
C GLU A 93 -16.14 6.68 16.84
N GLY A 94 -15.87 7.14 15.61
CA GLY A 94 -15.98 6.32 14.41
C GLY A 94 -15.01 5.14 14.42
N THR A 95 -15.50 3.98 13.97
CA THR A 95 -14.73 2.73 13.90
C THR A 95 -14.67 2.21 12.46
N ALA A 96 -13.68 1.37 12.17
CA ALA A 96 -13.56 0.67 10.90
C ALA A 96 -13.01 -0.74 11.11
N SER A 97 -13.42 -1.67 10.25
CA SER A 97 -12.90 -3.03 10.17
C SER A 97 -12.69 -3.44 8.71
N ALA A 98 -11.86 -4.44 8.49
CA ALA A 98 -11.61 -5.02 7.18
C ALA A 98 -11.84 -6.53 7.22
N ALA A 99 -12.45 -7.09 6.17
CA ALA A 99 -12.66 -8.52 6.04
C ALA A 99 -12.38 -8.96 4.60
N LEU A 100 -11.74 -10.13 4.46
CA LEU A 100 -11.59 -10.81 3.19
C LEU A 100 -12.77 -11.76 2.99
N MET A 101 -13.56 -11.53 1.94
CA MET A 101 -14.72 -12.37 1.66
C MET A 101 -14.29 -13.79 1.23
N PRO A 102 -15.12 -14.81 1.54
CA PRO A 102 -14.96 -16.15 0.98
C PRO A 102 -14.89 -16.07 -0.55
N GLN A 103 -13.85 -16.67 -1.14
CA GLN A 103 -13.69 -16.65 -2.59
C GLN A 103 -14.53 -17.77 -3.21
N ALA A 104 -15.50 -17.37 -4.03
CA ALA A 104 -16.15 -18.28 -4.95
C ALA A 104 -15.16 -18.72 -6.04
N LYS A 105 -15.37 -19.93 -6.57
CA LYS A 105 -14.62 -20.42 -7.73
C LYS A 105 -14.76 -19.39 -8.87
N ASP A 106 -13.64 -19.09 -9.53
CA ASP A 106 -13.56 -18.17 -10.67
C ASP A 106 -13.88 -16.69 -10.38
N ARG A 107 -13.85 -16.25 -9.11
CA ARG A 107 -13.90 -14.82 -8.75
C ARG A 107 -12.59 -14.34 -8.14
N ALA A 108 -12.26 -13.09 -8.44
CA ALA A 108 -11.20 -12.37 -7.73
C ALA A 108 -11.55 -12.24 -6.24
N PRO A 109 -10.56 -12.28 -5.33
CA PRO A 109 -10.80 -12.02 -3.91
C PRO A 109 -11.35 -10.61 -3.68
N GLU A 110 -12.21 -10.46 -2.66
CA GLU A 110 -12.86 -9.20 -2.33
C GLU A 110 -12.54 -8.78 -0.89
N ILE A 111 -12.05 -7.56 -0.73
CA ILE A 111 -11.90 -6.90 0.56
C ILE A 111 -13.11 -6.00 0.81
N VAL A 112 -13.74 -6.17 1.97
CA VAL A 112 -14.81 -5.27 2.43
C VAL A 112 -14.31 -4.51 3.65
N PHE A 113 -14.25 -3.19 3.55
CA PHE A 113 -14.14 -2.30 4.69
C PHE A 113 -15.54 -2.00 5.21
N THR A 114 -15.77 -2.20 6.50
CA THR A 114 -16.98 -1.75 7.19
C THR A 114 -16.61 -0.56 8.05
N VAL A 115 -17.26 0.57 7.81
CA VAL A 115 -17.06 1.82 8.55
C VAL A 115 -18.34 2.11 9.33
N THR A 116 -18.19 2.50 10.59
CA THR A 116 -19.30 2.92 11.46
C THR A 116 -18.96 4.31 11.99
N PRO A 117 -19.55 5.39 11.43
CA PRO A 117 -19.17 6.76 11.81
C PRO A 117 -19.52 7.13 13.25
N GLY A 118 -20.64 6.63 13.78
CA GLY A 118 -21.13 7.07 15.10
C GLY A 118 -21.64 8.52 15.07
N PRO A 119 -21.77 9.17 16.25
CA PRO A 119 -22.23 10.56 16.34
C PRO A 119 -21.23 11.54 15.73
N ARG A 120 -21.76 12.65 15.21
CA ARG A 120 -21.00 13.79 14.68
C ARG A 120 -21.02 14.94 15.68
N TYR A 121 -19.86 15.53 15.96
CA TYR A 121 -19.68 16.66 16.86
C TYR A 121 -19.14 17.88 16.12
#